data_AF-A0A7C4NA79-F1
#
_entry.id   AF-A0A7C4NA79-F1
#
_cell.length_a   1.000
_cell.length_b   1.000
_cell.length_c   1.000
_cell.angle_alpha   90.00
_cell.angle_beta   90.00
_cell.angle_gamma   90.00
#
_symmetry.space_group_name_H-M   'P 1'
#
loop_
_entity.id
_entity.type
_entity.pdbx_description
1 polymer ?
#
loop_
_entity_poly.entity_id
_entity_poly.type
_entity_poly.pdbx_seq_one_letter_code
_entity_poly.pdbx_strand_id
1 'polypeptide(L)'
;RMPNHALQWMAIQWAKTRGCKEYDLWGIPDEDEATLEAEYLNRSDDLWGVYRFKRGFGGKIVRFAGAYDRVYDPILYKAYTLYLKSRGRSE
;
A
#
# COMPACT_ATOMS: atom_id res chain seq x y z
N ARG A 1 -6.24 -13.51 -21.83
CA ARG A 1 -7.34 -12.60 -21.39
C ARG A 1 -7.04 -12.18 -19.96
N MET A 2 -7.17 -10.88 -19.60
CA MET A 2 -6.80 -10.36 -18.27
C MET A 2 -8.05 -10.00 -17.43
N PRO A 3 -8.70 -10.97 -16.75
CA PRO A 3 -10.00 -10.75 -16.10
C PRO A 3 -9.94 -9.71 -14.97
N ASN A 4 -8.88 -9.73 -14.15
CA ASN A 4 -8.71 -8.78 -13.05
C ASN A 4 -8.58 -7.33 -13.54
N HIS A 5 -7.91 -7.12 -14.68
CA HIS A 5 -7.77 -5.81 -15.29
C HIS A 5 -9.12 -5.30 -15.81
N ALA A 6 -9.89 -6.17 -16.46
CA ALA A 6 -11.23 -5.83 -16.93
C ALA A 6 -12.17 -5.48 -15.77
N LEU A 7 -12.13 -6.23 -14.67
CA LEU A 7 -12.92 -5.95 -13.48
C LEU A 7 -12.62 -4.56 -12.92
N GLN A 8 -11.34 -4.25 -12.68
CA GLN A 8 -10.96 -2.93 -12.14
C GLN A 8 -11.26 -1.80 -13.11
N TRP A 9 -11.06 -2.00 -14.41
CA TRP A 9 -11.44 -1.00 -15.40
C TRP A 9 -12.94 -0.70 -15.37
N MET A 10 -13.78 -1.74 -15.30
CA MET A 10 -15.23 -1.56 -15.17
C MET A 10 -15.60 -0.85 -13.87
N ALA A 11 -14.92 -1.12 -12.76
CA ALA A 11 -15.12 -0.42 -11.49
C ALA A 11 -14.75 1.07 -11.59
N ILE A 12 -13.64 1.41 -12.24
CA ILE A 12 -13.24 2.80 -12.51
C ILE A 12 -14.31 3.52 -13.35
N GLN A 13 -14.79 2.88 -14.43
CA GLN A 13 -15.85 3.45 -15.26
C GLN A 13 -17.15 3.64 -14.46
N TRP A 14 -17.53 2.66 -13.63
CA TRP A 14 -18.70 2.69 -12.77
C TRP A 14 -18.65 3.78 -11.69
N ALA A 15 -17.47 4.06 -11.14
CA ALA A 15 -17.27 5.18 -10.21
C ALA A 15 -17.40 6.52 -10.96
N LYS A 16 -16.80 6.62 -12.15
CA LYS A 16 -16.90 7.81 -13.00
C LYS A 16 -18.35 8.14 -13.40
N THR A 17 -19.19 7.14 -13.72
CA THR A 17 -20.62 7.39 -14.04
C THR A 17 -21.42 7.90 -12.85
N ARG A 18 -20.91 7.77 -11.62
CA ARG A 18 -21.49 8.32 -10.38
C ARG A 18 -20.97 9.71 -10.03
N GLY A 19 -20.11 10.30 -10.87
CA GLY A 19 -19.52 11.61 -10.62
C GLY A 19 -18.33 11.59 -9.65
N CYS A 20 -17.78 10.41 -9.31
CA CYS A 20 -16.54 10.32 -8.56
C CYS A 20 -15.38 10.94 -9.36
N LYS A 21 -14.54 11.74 -8.70
CA LYS A 21 -13.37 12.40 -9.32
C LYS A 21 -12.08 11.61 -9.16
N GLU A 22 -12.04 10.73 -8.16
CA GLU A 22 -10.88 9.94 -7.78
C GLU A 22 -11.32 8.48 -7.57
N TYR A 23 -10.41 7.57 -7.87
CA TYR A 23 -10.58 6.13 -7.65
C TYR A 23 -9.34 5.62 -6.94
N ASP A 24 -9.47 5.30 -5.66
CA ASP A 24 -8.39 4.83 -4.81
C ASP A 24 -8.19 3.32 -5.00
N LEU A 25 -7.03 2.94 -5.53
CA LEU A 25 -6.63 1.55 -5.71
C LEU A 25 -6.07 0.92 -4.43
N TRP A 26 -6.00 1.65 -3.31
CA TRP A 26 -5.44 1.24 -2.02
C TRP A 26 -3.93 0.97 -2.05
N GLY A 27 -3.38 0.55 -0.90
CA GLY A 27 -1.96 0.40 -0.63
C GLY A 27 -1.15 -0.44 -1.62
N ILE A 28 0.08 -0.01 -1.81
CA ILE A 28 1.16 -0.68 -2.52
C ILE A 28 2.26 -0.98 -1.48
N PRO A 29 3.37 -1.67 -1.84
CA PRO A 29 4.49 -1.81 -0.93
C PRO A 29 4.96 -0.46 -0.38
N ASP A 30 5.39 -0.43 0.89
CA ASP A 30 5.86 0.80 1.53
C ASP A 30 7.33 1.07 1.20
N GLU A 31 7.58 1.45 -0.05
CA GLU A 31 8.91 1.71 -0.60
C GLU A 31 8.86 3.02 -1.40
N ASP A 32 9.95 3.77 -1.46
CA ASP A 32 9.96 5.05 -2.17
C ASP A 32 9.72 4.87 -3.68
N GLU A 33 9.28 5.94 -4.35
CA GLU A 33 8.90 5.87 -5.77
C GLU A 33 10.07 5.47 -6.67
N ALA A 34 11.31 5.86 -6.35
CA ALA A 34 12.47 5.48 -7.15
C ALA A 34 12.73 3.97 -7.03
N THR A 35 12.63 3.42 -5.83
CA THR A 35 12.77 1.97 -5.58
C THR A 35 11.65 1.16 -6.26
N LEU A 36 10.40 1.62 -6.14
CA LEU A 36 9.24 1.01 -6.78
C LEU A 36 9.41 0.91 -8.32
N GLU A 37 9.85 1.98 -8.97
CA GLU A 37 10.05 2.01 -10.42
C GLU A 37 11.32 1.25 -10.86
N ALA A 38 12.43 1.36 -10.13
CA ALA A 38 13.67 0.67 -10.46
C ALA A 38 13.53 -0.87 -10.39
N GLU A 39 12.75 -1.37 -9.43
CA GLU A 39 12.60 -2.81 -9.18
C GLU A 39 11.30 -3.39 -9.73
N TYR A 40 10.52 -2.60 -10.48
CA TYR A 40 9.18 -2.92 -10.97
C TYR A 40 9.07 -4.32 -11.63
N LEU A 41 10.00 -4.66 -12.52
CA LEU A 41 10.00 -5.94 -13.26
C LEU A 41 10.68 -7.10 -12.51
N ASN A 42 11.69 -6.80 -11.70
CA ASN A 42 12.65 -7.80 -11.24
C ASN A 42 12.32 -8.36 -9.84
N ARG A 43 11.57 -7.60 -9.05
CA ARG A 43 11.22 -7.95 -7.68
C ARG A 43 9.80 -8.54 -7.62
N SER A 44 9.52 -9.48 -6.71
CA SER A 44 8.26 -10.26 -6.75
C SER A 44 7.71 -10.71 -5.40
N ASP A 45 8.39 -10.36 -4.32
CA ASP A 45 8.00 -10.53 -2.93
C ASP A 45 6.80 -9.67 -2.52
N ASP A 46 6.13 -10.08 -1.45
CA ASP A 46 5.07 -9.33 -0.77
C ASP A 46 4.03 -8.70 -1.72
N LEU A 47 3.94 -7.37 -1.70
CA LEU A 47 2.95 -6.59 -2.46
C LEU A 47 3.46 -6.17 -3.85
N TRP A 48 4.63 -6.64 -4.32
CA TRP A 48 5.18 -6.20 -5.62
C TRP A 48 4.30 -6.59 -6.81
N GLY A 49 3.67 -7.77 -6.76
CA GLY A 49 2.68 -8.18 -7.77
C GLY A 49 1.45 -7.27 -7.80
N VAL A 50 1.02 -6.79 -6.63
CA VAL A 50 -0.09 -5.84 -6.48
C VAL A 50 0.31 -4.47 -7.02
N TYR A 51 1.53 -4.01 -6.74
CA TYR A 51 2.07 -2.78 -7.33
C TYR A 51 2.08 -2.84 -8.85
N ARG A 52 2.63 -3.92 -9.44
CA ARG A 52 2.66 -4.11 -10.89
C ARG A 52 1.27 -4.00 -11.52
N PHE A 53 0.30 -4.68 -10.92
CA PHE A 53 -1.08 -4.64 -11.37
C PHE A 53 -1.67 -3.23 -11.32
N LYS A 54 -1.50 -2.51 -10.21
CA LYS A 54 -2.06 -1.17 -10.00
C LYS A 54 -1.39 -0.10 -10.86
N ARG A 55 -0.07 -0.20 -11.04
CA ARG A 55 0.72 0.73 -11.86
C ARG A 55 0.22 0.83 -13.30
N GLY A 56 -0.29 -0.28 -13.85
CA GLY A 56 -0.86 -0.35 -15.20
C GLY A 56 -2.10 0.52 -15.45
N PHE A 57 -2.77 1.01 -14.40
CA PHE A 57 -3.92 1.92 -14.53
C PHE A 57 -3.55 3.40 -14.61
N GLY A 58 -2.26 3.74 -14.47
CA GLY A 58 -1.77 5.12 -14.61
C GLY A 58 -2.18 6.06 -13.46
N GLY A 59 -2.40 5.53 -12.26
CA GLY A 59 -2.67 6.32 -11.06
C GLY A 59 -1.46 7.09 -10.54
N LYS A 60 -1.64 7.82 -9.44
CA LYS A 60 -0.57 8.53 -8.71
C LYS A 60 -0.29 7.85 -7.39
N ILE A 61 0.98 7.81 -6.98
CA ILE A 61 1.35 7.35 -5.64
C ILE A 61 1.10 8.49 -4.66
N VAL A 62 0.35 8.21 -3.59
CA VAL A 62 0.05 9.16 -2.52
C VAL A 62 0.54 8.57 -1.21
N ARG A 63 1.41 9.30 -0.50
CA ARG A 63 1.87 8.92 0.83
C ARG A 63 1.06 9.67 1.88
N PHE A 64 0.41 8.89 2.74
CA PHE A 64 -0.29 9.43 3.90
C PHE A 64 0.63 9.44 5.11
N ALA A 65 0.26 10.23 6.12
CA ALA A 65 0.88 10.13 7.42
C ALA A 65 0.62 8.72 7.98
N GLY A 66 1.67 8.07 8.48
CA GLY A 66 1.56 6.73 9.05
C GLY A 66 0.74 6.69 10.35
N ALA A 67 0.76 5.55 11.01
CA ALA A 67 0.21 5.45 12.37
C ALA A 67 1.10 6.24 13.35
N TYR A 68 0.47 6.94 14.29
CA TYR A 68 1.14 7.61 15.40
C TYR A 68 0.61 7.08 16.72
N ASP A 69 1.51 6.67 17.60
CA ASP A 69 1.14 6.22 18.93
C ASP A 69 1.06 7.37 19.92
N ARG A 70 -0.09 7.48 20.58
CA ARG A 70 -0.24 8.28 21.79
C ARG A 70 0.10 7.43 23.00
N VAL A 71 1.31 7.60 23.52
CA VAL A 71 1.80 6.84 24.67
C VAL A 71 1.25 7.43 25.97
N TYR A 72 0.37 6.67 26.65
CA TYR A 72 -0.20 7.06 27.95
C TYR A 72 0.68 6.64 29.13
N ASP A 73 1.30 5.46 29.06
CA ASP A 73 2.26 4.96 30.05
C ASP A 73 3.59 4.63 29.36
N PRO A 74 4.64 5.45 29.55
CA PRO A 74 5.92 5.25 28.88
C PRO A 74 6.64 3.95 29.27
N ILE A 75 6.46 3.47 30.50
CA ILE A 75 7.17 2.28 31.01
C ILE A 75 6.55 1.03 30.40
N LEU A 76 5.22 0.92 30.46
CA LEU A 76 4.50 -0.21 29.88
C LEU A 76 4.70 -0.26 28.36
N TYR A 77 4.64 0.89 27.68
CA TYR A 77 4.86 0.97 26.25
C TYR A 77 6.27 0.51 25.85
N LYS A 78 7.29 0.90 26.61
CA LYS A 78 8.67 0.45 26.37
C LYS A 78 8.82 -1.06 26.59
N ALA A 79 8.22 -1.61 27.65
CA ALA A 79 8.25 -3.05 27.90
C ALA A 79 7.56 -3.83 26.76
N TYR A 80 6.41 -3.35 26.28
CA TYR A 80 5.68 -3.95 25.17
C TYR A 80 6.45 -3.91 23.85
N THR A 81 7.01 -2.75 23.49
CA THR A 81 7.80 -2.61 22.25
C THR A 81 9.08 -3.46 22.27
N LEU A 82 9.74 -3.61 23.42
CA LEU A 82 10.87 -4.54 23.57
C LEU A 82 10.44 -6.00 23.38
N TYR A 83 9.28 -6.38 23.92
CA TYR A 83 8.71 -7.71 23.73
C TYR A 83 8.33 -7.99 22.26
N LEU A 84 7.76 -7.02 21.55
CA LEU A 84 7.47 -7.14 20.13
C LEU A 84 8.73 -7.35 19.29
N LYS A 85 9.79 -6.56 19.57
CA LYS A 85 11.10 -6.70 18.91
C LYS A 85 11.71 -8.09 19.13
N SER A 86 11.62 -8.66 20.32
CA SER A 86 12.17 -10.00 20.60
C SER A 86 11.40 -11.13 19.89
N ARG A 87 10.16 -10.87 19.46
CA ARG A 87 9.34 -11.80 18.66
C ARG A 87 9.50 -11.67 17.16
N GLY A 88 10.40 -10.82 16.67
CA GLY A 88 10.55 -10.56 15.24
C GLY A 88 9.33 -9.88 14.61
N ARG A 89 8.44 -9.30 15.43
CA ARG A 89 7.34 -8.43 15.01
C ARG A 89 7.71 -7.01 15.40
N SER A 90 8.76 -6.47 14.81
CA SER A 90 8.90 -5.03 14.73
C SER A 90 7.94 -4.54 13.65
N GLU A 91 7.16 -3.51 13.99
CA GLU A 91 6.36 -2.73 13.02
C GLU A 91 7.20 -2.28 11.82
#